data_AF-A0A497GP81-F1
#
_entry.id   AF-A0A497GP81-F1
#
_cell.length_a   1.000
_cell.length_b   1.000
_cell.length_c   1.000
_cell.angle_alpha   90.00
_cell.angle_beta   90.00
_cell.angle_gamma   90.00
#
_symmetry.space_group_name_H-M   'P 1'
#
loop_
_entity.id
_entity.type
_entity.pdbx_description
1 polymer ?
#
loop_
_entity_poly.entity_id
_entity_poly.type
_entity_poly.pdbx_seq_one_letter_code
_entity_poly.pdbx_strand_id
1 'polypeptide(L)'
;MKGVNTMTEVFSIRVPRELKRQIEELKDMVNWREEVVSFLYQRVRYYNKLRTIKEVHEILERHPSTPPGTAARLVREDRDSH
;
A
#
# COMPACT_ATOMS: atom_id res chain seq x y z
N MET A 1 -3.43 27.04 -29.21
CA MET A 1 -3.29 26.55 -27.83
C MET A 1 -3.60 25.07 -27.79
N LYS A 2 -2.59 24.19 -27.71
CA LYS A 2 -2.83 22.77 -27.44
C LYS A 2 -3.02 22.62 -25.93
N GLY A 3 -4.20 22.16 -25.52
CA GLY A 3 -4.60 22.05 -24.12
C GLY A 3 -3.68 21.13 -23.33
N VAL A 4 -3.45 21.49 -22.08
CA VAL A 4 -2.68 20.72 -21.09
C VAL A 4 -3.31 19.33 -20.96
N ASN A 5 -2.58 18.29 -21.36
CA ASN A 5 -3.01 16.92 -21.19
C ASN A 5 -2.60 16.46 -19.79
N THR A 6 -3.44 16.72 -18.78
CA THR A 6 -3.27 16.14 -17.45
C THR A 6 -3.63 14.66 -17.57
N MET A 7 -2.66 13.74 -17.43
CA MET A 7 -2.89 12.29 -17.60
C MET A 7 -3.84 11.74 -16.53
N THR A 8 -5.13 11.75 -16.83
CA THR A 8 -6.19 11.13 -16.01
C THR A 8 -6.93 10.09 -16.83
N GLU A 9 -7.17 8.91 -16.26
CA GLU A 9 -7.98 7.86 -16.86
C GLU A 9 -9.35 7.74 -16.17
N VAL A 10 -10.37 7.29 -16.90
CA VAL A 10 -11.72 7.10 -16.36
C VAL A 10 -11.79 5.75 -15.65
N PHE A 11 -12.21 5.77 -14.38
CA PHE A 11 -12.44 4.57 -13.59
C PHE A 11 -13.94 4.41 -13.28
N SER A 12 -14.56 3.37 -13.84
CA SER A 12 -15.99 3.08 -13.66
C SER A 12 -16.20 1.82 -12.83
N ILE A 13 -16.92 1.93 -11.72
CA ILE A 13 -17.32 0.79 -10.88
C ILE A 13 -18.85 0.68 -10.83
N ARG A 14 -19.38 -0.54 -10.93
CA ARG A 14 -20.80 -0.80 -10.61
C ARG A 14 -20.98 -0.88 -9.10
N VAL A 15 -21.88 -0.06 -8.57
CA VAL A 15 -22.25 -0.03 -7.15
C VAL A 15 -23.74 -0.34 -6.97
N PRO A 16 -24.17 -0.82 -5.80
CA PRO A 16 -25.59 -0.95 -5.47
C PRO A 16 -26.34 0.36 -5.69
N ARG A 17 -27.58 0.29 -6.19
CA ARG A 17 -28.40 1.48 -6.50
C ARG A 17 -28.56 2.40 -5.28
N GLU A 18 -28.73 1.80 -4.11
CA GLU A 18 -28.91 2.55 -2.87
C GLU A 18 -27.68 3.39 -2.50
N LEU A 19 -26.47 2.84 -2.67
CA LEU A 19 -25.24 3.60 -2.42
C LEU A 19 -25.11 4.79 -3.38
N LYS A 20 -25.43 4.59 -4.66
CA LYS A 20 -25.41 5.70 -5.64
C LYS A 20 -26.40 6.80 -5.24
N ARG A 21 -27.58 6.43 -4.72
CA ARG A 21 -28.60 7.37 -4.27
C ARG A 21 -28.09 8.22 -3.10
N GLN A 22 -27.49 7.59 -2.09
CA GLN A 22 -26.93 8.29 -0.93
C GLN A 22 -25.78 9.23 -1.32
N ILE A 23 -24.92 8.80 -2.25
CA ILE A 23 -23.86 9.66 -2.80
C ILE A 23 -24.47 10.91 -3.46
N GLU A 24 -25.51 10.73 -4.27
CA GLU A 24 -26.18 11.85 -4.95
C GLU A 24 -26.88 12.80 -3.96
N GLU A 25 -27.53 12.27 -2.91
CA GLU A 25 -28.19 13.06 -1.85
C GLU A 25 -27.20 13.95 -1.08
N LEU A 26 -25.93 13.54 -0.99
CA LEU A 26 -24.87 14.23 -0.23
C LEU A 26 -23.90 15.05 -1.11
N LYS A 27 -24.12 15.11 -2.42
CA LYS A 27 -23.18 15.74 -3.38
C LYS A 27 -22.91 17.23 -3.12
N ASP A 28 -23.87 17.92 -2.51
CA ASP A 28 -23.75 19.36 -2.20
C ASP A 28 -22.90 19.61 -0.94
N MET A 29 -22.65 18.55 -0.15
CA MET A 29 -21.85 18.60 1.06
C MET A 29 -20.47 17.97 0.88
N VAL A 30 -20.31 17.03 -0.06
CA VAL A 30 -19.11 16.20 -0.21
C VAL A 30 -18.58 16.25 -1.65
N ASN A 31 -17.29 16.58 -1.78
CA ASN A 31 -16.57 16.42 -3.04
C ASN A 31 -16.23 14.93 -3.27
N TRP A 32 -17.18 14.18 -3.80
CA TRP A 32 -17.02 12.73 -4.03
C TRP A 32 -15.84 12.35 -4.94
N ARG A 33 -15.45 13.22 -5.88
CA ARG A 33 -14.26 12.98 -6.70
C ARG A 33 -13.01 12.92 -5.83
N GLU A 34 -12.82 13.95 -5.00
CA GLU A 34 -11.66 14.04 -4.12
C GLU A 34 -11.67 12.94 -3.07
N GLU A 35 -12.83 12.68 -2.46
CA GLU A 35 -12.99 11.64 -1.44
C GLU A 35 -12.62 10.25 -1.97
N VAL A 36 -13.19 9.87 -3.12
CA VAL A 36 -12.94 8.56 -3.73
C VAL A 36 -11.48 8.44 -4.18
N VAL A 37 -10.92 9.48 -4.81
CA VAL A 37 -9.52 9.45 -5.26
C VAL A 37 -8.56 9.37 -4.07
N SER A 38 -8.78 10.16 -3.03
CA SER A 38 -7.98 10.14 -1.79
C SER A 38 -8.05 8.76 -1.12
N PHE A 39 -9.25 8.20 -1.00
CA PHE A 39 -9.45 6.86 -0.46
C PHE A 39 -8.68 5.81 -1.25
N LEU A 40 -8.75 5.84 -2.58
CA LEU A 40 -8.03 4.90 -3.44
C LEU A 40 -6.51 5.04 -3.29
N TYR A 41 -5.97 6.27 -3.26
CA TYR A 41 -4.55 6.48 -2.99
C TYR A 41 -4.10 5.91 -1.65
N GLN A 42 -4.89 6.13 -0.59
CA GLN A 42 -4.59 5.59 0.73
C GLN A 42 -4.61 4.05 0.73
N ARG A 43 -5.60 3.44 0.08
CA ARG A 43 -5.71 1.97 -0.03
C ARG A 43 -4.57 1.37 -0.85
N VAL A 44 -4.20 1.97 -1.97
CA VAL A 44 -3.06 1.51 -2.78
C VAL A 44 -1.78 1.56 -1.97
N ARG A 45 -1.50 2.66 -1.25
CA ARG A 45 -0.33 2.75 -0.36
C ARG A 45 -0.34 1.66 0.72
N TYR A 46 -1.49 1.40 1.33
CA TYR A 46 -1.65 0.36 2.34
C TYR A 46 -1.33 -1.03 1.78
N TYR A 47 -1.94 -1.41 0.66
CA TYR A 47 -1.72 -2.74 0.07
C TYR A 47 -0.30 -2.90 -0.49
N ASN A 48 0.32 -1.84 -1.00
CA ASN A 48 1.73 -1.90 -1.40
C ASN A 48 2.64 -2.21 -0.20
N LYS A 49 2.41 -1.58 0.95
CA LYS A 49 3.17 -1.90 2.19
C LYS A 49 2.98 -3.36 2.59
N LEU A 50 1.75 -3.86 2.56
CA LEU A 50 1.48 -5.27 2.86
C LEU A 50 2.18 -6.22 1.88
N ARG A 51 2.16 -5.89 0.58
CA ARG A 51 2.83 -6.69 -0.44
C ARG A 51 4.34 -6.75 -0.19
N THR A 52 4.97 -5.62 0.10
CA THR A 52 6.41 -5.57 0.43
C THR A 52 6.75 -6.41 1.65
N ILE A 53 5.95 -6.37 2.72
CA ILE A 53 6.17 -7.22 3.91
C ILE A 53 6.09 -8.71 3.54
N LYS A 54 5.10 -9.09 2.72
CA LYS A 54 4.93 -10.46 2.25
C LYS A 54 6.13 -10.91 1.41
N GLU A 55 6.60 -10.07 0.49
CA GLU A 55 7.77 -10.33 -0.35
C GLU A 55 9.04 -10.52 0.50
N VAL A 56 9.27 -9.66 1.51
CA VAL A 56 10.40 -9.81 2.44
C VAL A 56 10.32 -11.13 3.21
N HIS A 57 9.13 -11.50 3.69
CA HIS A 57 8.94 -12.77 4.38
C HIS A 57 9.24 -13.97 3.47
N GLU A 58 8.72 -13.97 2.24
CA GLU A 58 8.97 -15.03 1.26
C GLU A 58 10.46 -15.15 0.90
N ILE A 59 11.20 -14.03 0.84
CA ILE A 59 12.66 -14.05 0.64
C ILE A 59 13.35 -14.71 1.84
N LEU A 60 12.99 -14.31 3.07
CA LEU A 60 13.56 -14.90 4.29
C LEU A 60 13.28 -16.40 4.42
N GLU A 61 12.07 -16.85 4.06
CA GLU A 61 11.71 -18.28 4.08
C GLU A 61 12.50 -19.11 3.06
N ARG A 62 12.89 -18.52 1.93
CA ARG A 62 13.69 -19.21 0.89
C ARG A 62 15.17 -19.31 1.25
N HIS A 63 15.65 -18.52 2.22
CA HIS A 63 17.03 -18.58 2.66
C HIS A 63 17.22 -19.64 3.75
N PRO A 64 18.31 -20.41 3.71
CA PRO A 64 18.59 -21.39 4.75
C PRO A 64 18.75 -20.70 6.11
N SER A 65 18.04 -21.21 7.11
CA SER A 65 18.16 -20.76 8.49
C SER A 65 19.61 -20.89 8.95
N THR A 66 20.13 -19.84 9.58
CA THR A 66 21.49 -19.91 10.16
C THR A 66 21.50 -20.83 11.38
N PRO A 67 22.62 -21.54 11.64
CA PRO A 67 22.73 -22.41 12.80
C PRO A 67 22.43 -21.67 14.11
N PRO A 68 21.82 -22.34 15.10
CA PRO A 68 21.62 -21.77 16.43
C PRO A 68 22.94 -21.21 16.99
N GLY A 69 22.87 -20.02 17.59
CA GLY A 69 24.04 -19.35 18.17
C GLY A 69 24.90 -18.54 17.19
N THR A 70 24.59 -18.53 15.88
CA THR A 70 25.33 -17.72 14.88
C THR A 70 25.31 -16.24 15.23
N ALA A 71 24.14 -15.68 15.58
CA ALA A 71 24.02 -14.28 15.98
C ALA A 71 24.81 -13.97 17.27
N ALA A 72 24.71 -14.84 18.28
CA ALA A 72 25.42 -14.65 19.55
C ALA A 72 26.95 -14.73 19.37
N ARG A 73 27.42 -15.60 18.47
CA ARG A 73 28.84 -15.70 18.11
C ARG A 73 29.32 -14.44 17.40
N LEU A 74 28.59 -13.96 16.39
CA LEU A 74 28.93 -12.73 15.66
C LEU A 74 29.00 -11.51 16.58
N VAL A 75 28.02 -11.35 17.49
CA VAL A 75 28.03 -10.23 18.47
C VAL A 75 29.18 -10.33 19.47
N ARG A 76 29.56 -11.54 19.89
CA ARG A 76 30.72 -11.75 20.77
C ARG A 76 32.03 -11.47 20.06
N GLU A 77 32.19 -11.96 18.83
CA GLU A 77 33.37 -11.73 18.00
C GLU A 77 33.59 -10.24 17.74
N ASP A 78 32.54 -9.49 17.41
CA ASP A 78 32.61 -8.04 17.18
C ASP A 78 32.99 -7.27 18.46
N ARG A 79 32.36 -7.63 19.59
CA ARG A 79 32.64 -7.00 20.89
C ARG A 79 34.05 -7.28 21.41
N ASP A 80 34.52 -8.51 21.27
CA ASP A 80 35.82 -8.93 21.78
C ASP A 80 36.97 -8.52 20.84
N SER A 81 36.67 -7.88 19.70
CA SER A 81 37.63 -7.31 18.74
C SER A 81 38.00 -5.83 19.02
N HIS A 82 37.60 -5.27 20.17
CA HIS A 82 37.89 -3.90 20.61
C HIS A 82 38.64 -3.86 21.95
#